data_AF-H2ZLW1-F1
#
_entry.id   AF-H2ZLW1-F1
#
_cell.length_a   1.000
_cell.length_b   1.000
_cell.length_c   1.000
_cell.angle_alpha   90.00
_cell.angle_beta   90.00
_cell.angle_gamma   90.00
#
_symmetry.space_group_name_H-M   'P 1'
#
loop_
_entity.id
_entity.type
_entity.pdbx_description
1 polymer ?
#
loop_
_entity_poly.entity_id
_entity_poly.type
_entity_poly.pdbx_seq_one_letter_code
_entity_poly.pdbx_strand_id
1 'polypeptide(L)'
;RLLVKSDDSSVMLVAHPNRVMWRRHESLAEIVDAAMIDLPLSDADAGIEAEFDESSTTKRPMLAGMFAKLIYRYISDQVEGLTRDPFSLHKMIVVVTKSGTLFGIDSLSGDIVWRHYIPNLEKSARWNFYFYVQRTTAHFPHPPQMALLALDSDHSQQPVLLTFNPITGEVNKQKSLLRPDVHIIQVMLLPSTDASHLRPLILLNSDMTLQLFPDSTDVRSLINTLNLFMYDVDTTSGTPPGVFPKPRLNSPTWVVKVPPSHKISTVAGKKMLEKVDSLGRPLADRSVIFKYLNPNAIAVVSESLDDNVDRSSLFLLIVDAVTGQTIHSSYHKKATGPVKMIHSENWLLYSYWNAKARRTEITSMEFYEGKTQHNSTAFSSFEVRPSPIVQQSYIFPTGISCIGVSQTDKAITSRQILFGLKRGALLGLPRRFFDPRRPLTMEDSHREEGLVQYMPEIPIPPELFLSYNLSIESIDGVYSAPAALESTSLVLTTGIDIFFTRTQPSKMFDVLKEDFDHFFISTVLIGMFVAALVVRRMSQIKQLKKAWK
;
A
#
# COMPACT_ATOMS: atom_id res chain seq x y z
N ARG A 1 -3.15 21.61 40.34
CA ARG A 1 -3.10 20.75 39.14
C ARG A 1 -1.89 21.20 38.34
N LEU A 2 -1.10 20.28 37.81
CA LEU A 2 0.13 20.58 37.08
C LEU A 2 0.02 19.97 35.68
N LEU A 3 0.29 20.77 34.65
CA LEU A 3 0.33 20.32 33.27
C LEU A 3 1.79 20.02 32.91
N VAL A 4 2.11 18.75 32.64
CA VAL A 4 3.45 18.30 32.26
C VAL A 4 3.46 18.04 30.76
N LYS A 5 4.48 18.56 30.07
CA LYS A 5 4.83 18.16 28.70
C LYS A 5 6.11 17.34 28.76
N SER A 6 6.10 16.17 28.16
CA SER A 6 7.23 15.25 28.09
C SER A 6 7.96 15.36 26.74
N ASP A 7 9.17 14.80 26.65
CA ASP A 7 10.03 14.86 25.45
C ASP A 7 9.45 14.14 24.23
N ASP A 8 8.60 13.15 24.45
CA ASP A 8 7.86 12.41 23.41
C ASP A 8 6.66 13.19 22.85
N SER A 9 6.51 14.47 23.21
CA SER A 9 5.35 15.31 22.93
C SER A 9 4.04 14.83 23.58
N SER A 10 4.09 14.02 24.64
CA SER A 10 2.89 13.74 25.44
C SER A 10 2.62 14.86 26.46
N VAL A 11 1.33 15.13 26.67
CA VAL A 11 0.84 16.12 27.63
C VAL A 11 0.01 15.40 28.68
N MET A 12 0.27 15.67 29.96
CA MET A 12 -0.42 15.04 31.09
C MET A 12 -0.87 16.08 32.10
N LEU A 13 -2.10 15.95 32.60
CA LEU A 13 -2.60 16.77 33.70
C LEU A 13 -2.58 15.96 35.00
N VAL A 14 -1.80 16.41 35.97
CA VAL A 14 -1.65 15.76 37.28
C VAL A 14 -2.34 16.59 38.36
N ALA A 15 -3.19 15.95 39.16
CA ALA A 15 -3.83 16.53 40.33
C ALA A 15 -3.16 16.04 41.62
N HIS A 16 -3.14 16.89 42.65
CA HIS A 16 -2.58 16.54 43.94
C HIS A 16 -3.56 15.65 44.74
N PRO A 17 -3.10 14.60 45.46
CA PRO A 17 -1.75 14.02 45.41
C PRO A 17 -1.66 12.95 44.30
N ASN A 18 -0.71 13.12 43.38
CA ASN A 18 -0.24 12.14 42.39
C ASN A 18 -1.29 11.43 41.51
N ARG A 19 -2.43 12.06 41.22
CA ARG A 19 -3.47 11.50 40.33
C ARG A 19 -3.32 12.06 38.92
N VAL A 20 -2.98 11.21 37.95
CA VAL A 20 -3.08 11.58 36.52
C VAL A 20 -4.56 11.66 36.16
N MET A 21 -5.03 12.85 35.79
CA MET A 21 -6.43 13.09 35.39
C MET A 21 -6.67 12.63 33.95
N TRP A 22 -5.75 12.98 33.06
CA TRP A 22 -5.75 12.57 31.67
C TRP A 22 -4.34 12.67 31.09
N ARG A 23 -4.13 11.93 30.00
CA ARG A 23 -2.93 11.93 29.17
C ARG A 23 -3.35 12.09 27.72
N ARG A 24 -2.64 12.92 26.98
CA ARG A 24 -2.86 13.18 25.56
C ARG A 24 -1.53 13.02 24.81
N HIS A 25 -1.56 12.28 23.71
CA HIS A 25 -0.39 12.00 22.90
C HIS A 25 -0.38 12.91 21.66
N GLU A 26 0.22 14.09 21.76
CA GLU A 26 0.26 15.04 20.64
C GLU A 26 1.27 14.65 19.55
N SER A 27 2.17 13.68 19.82
CA SER A 27 3.08 13.17 18.79
C SER A 27 2.36 12.50 17.62
N LEU A 28 1.14 12.00 17.83
CA LEU A 28 0.30 11.42 16.77
C LEU A 28 -0.17 12.44 15.72
N ALA A 29 -0.06 13.75 15.98
CA ALA A 29 -0.37 14.78 15.00
C ALA A 29 0.71 14.94 13.92
N GLU A 30 1.88 14.31 14.09
CA GLU A 30 3.01 14.37 13.14
C GLU A 30 3.48 12.95 12.77
N ILE A 31 2.59 12.14 12.18
CA ILE A 31 2.93 10.81 11.64
C ILE A 31 3.81 10.96 10.39
N VAL A 32 4.82 10.10 10.27
CA VAL A 32 5.79 10.09 9.16
C VAL A 32 5.51 8.94 8.21
N ASP A 33 5.28 7.77 8.79
CA ASP A 33 4.95 6.56 8.04
C ASP A 33 4.01 5.68 8.87
N ALA A 34 3.22 4.89 8.17
CA ALA A 34 2.20 4.03 8.75
C ALA A 34 2.11 2.70 7.99
N ALA A 35 1.98 1.62 8.75
CA ALA A 35 1.78 0.29 8.20
C ALA A 35 0.63 -0.42 8.93
N MET A 36 -0.21 -1.14 8.19
CA MET A 36 -1.26 -1.98 8.76
C MET A 36 -0.81 -3.44 8.68
N ILE A 37 -0.73 -4.09 9.84
CA ILE A 37 -0.22 -5.46 10.00
C ILE A 37 -1.35 -6.38 10.44
N ASP A 38 -1.42 -7.56 9.83
CA ASP A 38 -2.37 -8.59 10.25
C ASP A 38 -2.09 -9.02 11.69
N LEU A 39 -3.16 -9.26 12.44
CA LEU A 39 -3.08 -9.83 13.78
C LEU A 39 -2.59 -11.29 13.73
N PRO A 40 -2.12 -11.83 14.87
CA PRO A 40 -1.73 -13.24 14.94
C PRO A 40 -2.92 -14.17 14.67
N LEU A 41 -2.61 -15.34 14.10
CA LEU A 41 -3.56 -16.42 13.82
C LEU A 41 -4.26 -16.88 15.10
N SER A 42 -5.49 -17.37 15.02
CA SER A 42 -6.18 -17.94 16.19
C SER A 42 -5.54 -19.26 16.66
N ASP A 43 -5.83 -19.69 17.89
CA ASP A 43 -5.41 -21.01 18.42
C ASP A 43 -5.80 -22.18 17.49
N ALA A 44 -6.93 -22.06 16.82
CA ALA A 44 -7.43 -23.07 15.90
C ALA A 44 -6.62 -23.06 14.59
N ASP A 45 -6.40 -21.88 14.02
CA ASP A 45 -5.66 -21.73 12.75
C ASP A 45 -4.17 -22.08 12.91
N ALA A 46 -3.57 -21.70 14.04
CA ALA A 46 -2.19 -22.09 14.36
C ALA A 46 -2.05 -23.61 14.54
N GLY A 47 -3.07 -24.26 15.11
CA GLY A 47 -3.12 -25.73 15.19
C GLY A 47 -3.16 -26.38 13.81
N ILE A 48 -3.92 -25.80 12.88
CA ILE A 48 -4.01 -26.27 11.49
C ILE A 48 -2.66 -26.15 10.79
N GLU A 49 -2.02 -24.97 10.84
CA GLU A 49 -0.69 -24.77 10.21
C GLU A 49 0.34 -25.78 10.74
N ALA A 50 0.39 -26.00 12.06
CA ALA A 50 1.29 -26.97 12.67
C ALA A 50 1.03 -28.43 12.23
N GLU A 51 -0.21 -28.79 11.91
CA GLU A 51 -0.55 -30.13 11.39
C GLU A 51 -0.08 -30.34 9.94
N PHE A 52 -0.03 -29.28 9.13
CA PHE A 52 0.33 -29.35 7.71
C PHE A 52 1.81 -29.13 7.43
N ASP A 53 2.53 -28.40 8.28
CA ASP A 53 3.98 -28.16 8.12
C ASP A 53 4.82 -29.41 8.45
N GLU A 54 4.27 -30.37 9.21
CA GLU A 54 4.87 -31.71 9.35
C GLU A 54 4.68 -32.55 8.08
N SER A 55 5.47 -32.23 7.05
CA SER A 55 5.64 -33.12 5.91
C SER A 55 6.36 -34.40 6.36
N SER A 56 5.59 -35.48 6.52
CA SER A 56 5.98 -36.89 6.45
C SER A 56 6.72 -37.54 7.63
N THR A 57 6.19 -38.70 8.03
CA THR A 57 6.80 -39.85 8.75
C THR A 57 6.66 -40.06 10.26
N THR A 58 6.04 -39.18 11.05
CA THR A 58 5.82 -39.52 12.47
C THR A 58 4.40 -39.26 12.95
N LYS A 59 3.64 -40.32 13.23
CA LYS A 59 2.34 -40.28 13.90
C LYS A 59 2.49 -39.81 15.36
N ARG A 60 2.79 -38.53 15.60
CA ARG A 60 2.67 -37.89 16.93
C ARG A 60 2.03 -36.49 16.85
N PRO A 61 0.82 -36.35 16.27
CA PRO A 61 0.17 -35.06 16.08
C PRO A 61 -0.22 -34.34 17.40
N MET A 62 -0.41 -35.08 18.50
CA MET A 62 -1.06 -34.51 19.69
C MET A 62 -0.12 -33.77 20.66
N LEU A 63 1.14 -34.20 20.78
CA LEU A 63 2.11 -33.60 21.72
C LEU A 63 2.82 -32.38 21.12
N ALA A 64 3.18 -32.41 19.84
CA ALA A 64 3.76 -31.27 19.14
C ALA A 64 2.76 -30.11 19.06
N GLY A 65 1.50 -30.40 18.72
CA GLY A 65 0.41 -29.41 18.79
C GLY A 65 0.18 -28.85 20.20
N MET A 66 0.43 -29.62 21.26
CA MET A 66 0.36 -29.13 22.65
C MET A 66 1.50 -28.16 22.99
N PHE A 67 2.74 -28.44 22.56
CA PHE A 67 3.87 -27.54 22.76
C PHE A 67 3.77 -26.26 21.90
N ALA A 68 3.30 -26.39 20.66
CA ALA A 68 2.98 -25.25 19.79
C ALA A 68 1.90 -24.36 20.42
N LYS A 69 0.83 -24.95 20.97
CA LYS A 69 -0.20 -24.22 21.74
C LYS A 69 0.36 -23.51 22.97
N LEU A 70 1.35 -24.07 23.66
CA LEU A 70 1.99 -23.42 24.81
C LEU A 70 2.84 -22.20 24.40
N ILE A 71 3.58 -22.28 23.30
CA ILE A 71 4.35 -21.14 22.75
C ILE A 71 3.41 -20.07 22.20
N TYR A 72 2.37 -20.46 21.48
CA TYR A 72 1.35 -19.54 20.99
C TYR A 72 0.63 -18.85 22.16
N ARG A 73 0.22 -19.60 23.19
CA ARG A 73 -0.37 -19.04 24.39
C ARG A 73 0.56 -18.02 25.06
N TYR A 74 1.87 -18.25 25.05
CA TYR A 74 2.82 -17.23 25.54
C TYR A 74 2.82 -15.95 24.70
N ILE A 75 2.68 -16.03 23.37
CA ILE A 75 2.61 -14.86 22.47
C ILE A 75 1.23 -14.17 22.56
N SER A 76 0.14 -14.94 22.66
CA SER A 76 -1.24 -14.46 22.75
C SER A 76 -1.59 -13.93 24.14
N ASP A 77 -1.01 -14.48 25.22
CA ASP A 77 -1.20 -13.99 26.60
C ASP A 77 -0.45 -12.66 26.83
N GLN A 78 0.49 -12.27 25.95
CA GLN A 78 1.19 -10.97 26.07
C GLN A 78 0.28 -9.78 25.74
N VAL A 79 -0.77 -9.97 24.91
CA VAL A 79 -1.79 -8.96 24.63
C VAL A 79 -3.16 -9.62 24.46
N GLU A 80 -3.93 -9.70 25.56
CA GLU A 80 -5.27 -10.29 25.57
C GLU A 80 -6.17 -9.68 24.48
N GLY A 81 -6.78 -10.53 23.64
CA GLY A 81 -7.85 -10.14 22.71
C GLY A 81 -7.42 -9.71 21.29
N LEU A 82 -6.12 -9.70 20.97
CA LEU A 82 -5.64 -9.40 19.62
C LEU A 82 -5.46 -10.66 18.78
N THR A 83 -6.55 -11.22 18.26
CA THR A 83 -6.53 -12.34 17.31
C THR A 83 -7.12 -11.91 15.98
N ARG A 84 -6.58 -12.46 14.89
CA ARG A 84 -7.07 -12.21 13.54
C ARG A 84 -8.54 -12.65 13.39
N ASP A 85 -9.36 -11.76 12.87
CA ASP A 85 -10.74 -12.08 12.48
C ASP A 85 -10.76 -12.86 11.14
N PRO A 86 -11.82 -13.64 10.85
CA PRO A 86 -11.90 -14.44 9.63
C PRO A 86 -11.73 -13.64 8.32
N PHE A 87 -12.07 -12.35 8.36
CA PHE A 87 -12.01 -11.46 7.20
C PHE A 87 -10.80 -10.52 7.20
N SER A 88 -9.91 -10.61 8.19
CA SER A 88 -8.72 -9.75 8.33
C SER A 88 -9.06 -8.25 8.29
N LEU A 89 -10.24 -7.87 8.79
CA LEU A 89 -10.68 -6.48 8.91
C LEU A 89 -10.08 -5.81 10.15
N HIS A 90 -9.66 -6.62 11.12
CA HIS A 90 -9.00 -6.22 12.35
C HIS A 90 -7.48 -6.34 12.17
N LYS A 91 -6.78 -5.20 12.21
CA LYS A 91 -5.34 -5.10 12.01
C LYS A 91 -4.70 -4.23 13.09
N MET A 92 -3.40 -4.47 13.31
CA MET A 92 -2.55 -3.59 14.10
C MET A 92 -2.06 -2.44 13.19
N ILE A 93 -2.40 -1.21 13.53
CA ILE A 93 -1.89 -0.02 12.86
C ILE A 93 -0.61 0.40 13.57
N VAL A 94 0.52 0.28 12.89
CA VAL A 94 1.83 0.70 13.40
C VAL A 94 2.18 2.04 12.78
N VAL A 95 2.42 3.05 13.62
CA VAL A 95 2.81 4.39 13.17
C VAL A 95 4.12 4.84 13.81
N VAL A 96 4.92 5.57 13.05
CA VAL A 96 6.10 6.28 13.55
C VAL A 96 5.85 7.78 13.45
N THR A 97 6.14 8.48 14.54
CA THR A 97 5.94 9.93 14.66
C THR A 97 7.25 10.67 14.48
N LYS A 98 7.17 11.96 14.14
CA LYS A 98 8.35 12.82 13.95
C LYS A 98 9.20 12.95 15.21
N SER A 99 8.62 12.77 16.40
CA SER A 99 9.36 12.76 17.67
C SER A 99 10.14 11.46 17.93
N GLY A 100 10.04 10.45 17.06
CA GLY A 100 10.69 9.15 17.26
C GLY A 100 9.88 8.20 18.14
N THR A 101 8.59 8.47 18.36
CA THR A 101 7.69 7.57 19.09
C THR A 101 7.00 6.61 18.12
N LEU A 102 7.08 5.32 18.42
CA LEU A 102 6.32 4.24 17.78
C LEU A 102 5.05 3.95 18.58
N PHE A 103 3.95 3.74 17.86
CA PHE A 103 2.67 3.31 18.43
C PHE A 103 2.13 2.10 17.69
N GLY A 104 1.57 1.16 18.44
CA GLY A 104 0.65 0.15 17.95
C GLY A 104 -0.77 0.55 18.33
N ILE A 105 -1.61 0.81 17.35
CA ILE A 105 -3.01 1.23 17.51
C ILE A 105 -3.88 0.10 16.98
N ASP A 106 -4.86 -0.29 17.78
CA ASP A 106 -5.87 -1.25 17.34
C ASP A 106 -6.81 -0.58 16.31
N SER A 107 -6.95 -1.17 15.11
CA SER A 107 -7.84 -0.64 14.08
C SER A 107 -9.33 -0.71 14.44
N LEU A 108 -9.73 -1.59 15.36
CA LEU A 108 -11.13 -1.78 15.73
C LEU A 108 -11.58 -0.78 16.80
N SER A 109 -10.86 -0.70 17.92
CA SER A 109 -11.16 0.20 19.03
C SER A 109 -10.58 1.61 18.86
N GLY A 110 -9.45 1.74 18.15
CA GLY A 110 -8.63 2.95 18.13
C GLY A 110 -7.74 3.11 19.36
N ASP A 111 -7.71 2.12 20.26
CA ASP A 111 -6.90 2.16 21.47
C ASP A 111 -5.42 1.96 21.17
N ILE A 112 -4.57 2.66 21.93
CA ILE A 112 -3.12 2.47 21.88
C ILE A 112 -2.76 1.22 22.68
N VAL A 113 -2.41 0.15 21.97
CA VAL A 113 -2.03 -1.15 22.56
C VAL A 113 -0.65 -1.07 23.19
N TRP A 114 0.31 -0.54 22.43
CA TRP A 114 1.69 -0.40 22.90
C TRP A 114 2.30 0.90 22.37
N ARG A 115 3.32 1.36 23.07
CA ARG A 115 4.06 2.57 22.73
C ARG A 115 5.53 2.37 23.07
N HIS A 116 6.39 2.78 22.15
CA HIS A 116 7.83 2.79 22.39
C HIS A 116 8.43 4.12 21.96
N TYR A 117 9.07 4.83 22.88
CA TYR A 117 9.76 6.08 22.58
C TYR A 117 11.24 5.81 22.35
N ILE A 118 11.76 6.23 21.20
CA ILE A 118 13.16 6.11 20.85
C ILE A 118 13.74 7.52 20.85
N PRO A 119 14.60 7.88 21.82
CA PRO A 119 15.19 9.20 21.85
C PRO A 119 16.12 9.40 20.65
N ASN A 120 16.32 10.65 20.28
CA ASN A 120 17.38 11.10 19.37
C ASN A 120 17.26 10.61 17.91
N LEU A 121 16.06 10.20 17.48
CA LEU A 121 15.77 9.94 16.07
C LEU A 121 15.55 11.25 15.30
N GLU A 122 16.29 11.44 14.22
CA GLU A 122 16.17 12.60 13.34
C GLU A 122 15.72 12.21 11.92
N LYS A 123 15.04 13.17 11.28
CA LYS A 123 14.77 13.15 9.84
C LYS A 123 15.82 13.99 9.12
N SER A 124 16.16 13.61 7.90
CA SER A 124 16.95 14.42 6.98
C SER A 124 16.12 14.78 5.74
N ALA A 125 16.52 15.81 5.00
CA ALA A 125 15.90 16.18 3.73
C ALA A 125 15.86 15.01 2.71
N ARG A 126 16.79 14.05 2.84
CA ARG A 126 16.87 12.83 2.02
C ARG A 126 16.24 11.60 2.67
N TRP A 127 16.17 11.55 4.00
CA TRP A 127 15.76 10.37 4.76
C TRP A 127 14.58 10.68 5.68
N ASN A 128 13.44 10.10 5.32
CA ASN A 128 12.30 9.95 6.21
C ASN A 128 12.37 8.58 6.91
N PHE A 129 11.61 8.44 7.98
CA PHE A 129 11.36 7.14 8.60
C PHE A 129 10.56 6.28 7.64
N TYR A 130 11.07 5.10 7.32
CA TYR A 130 10.37 4.13 6.47
C TYR A 130 10.25 2.80 7.20
N PHE A 131 9.04 2.25 7.17
CA PHE A 131 8.78 0.90 7.64
C PHE A 131 9.05 -0.13 6.56
N TYR A 132 9.78 -1.18 6.95
CA TYR A 132 9.97 -2.38 6.15
C TYR A 132 9.39 -3.57 6.90
N VAL A 133 8.27 -4.09 6.38
CA VAL A 133 7.65 -5.30 6.92
C VAL A 133 8.49 -6.51 6.49
N GLN A 134 9.37 -7.01 7.35
CA GLN A 134 10.25 -8.13 6.99
C GLN A 134 9.52 -9.46 7.05
N ARG A 135 8.69 -9.68 8.07
CA ARG A 135 7.89 -10.89 8.25
C ARG A 135 6.52 -10.56 8.85
N THR A 136 5.47 -11.13 8.26
CA THR A 136 4.08 -10.99 8.74
C THR A 136 3.75 -12.05 9.79
N THR A 137 2.52 -12.03 10.32
CA THR A 137 2.02 -13.01 11.30
C THR A 137 1.61 -14.36 10.71
N ALA A 138 1.72 -14.53 9.37
CA ALA A 138 1.24 -15.74 8.69
C ALA A 138 2.12 -16.97 8.94
N HIS A 139 3.41 -16.78 9.26
CA HIS A 139 4.38 -17.86 9.34
C HIS A 139 4.58 -18.32 10.79
N PHE A 140 3.72 -19.23 11.27
CA PHE A 140 3.92 -19.92 12.54
C PHE A 140 5.07 -20.94 12.39
N PRO A 141 6.03 -21.07 13.33
CA PRO A 141 6.10 -20.51 14.69
C PRO A 141 6.89 -19.19 14.82
N HIS A 142 7.26 -18.54 13.71
CA HIS A 142 8.16 -17.39 13.75
C HIS A 142 7.44 -16.08 14.11
N PRO A 143 7.99 -15.24 15.02
CA PRO A 143 7.34 -14.00 15.40
C PRO A 143 7.38 -12.96 14.26
N PRO A 144 6.35 -12.11 14.11
CA PRO A 144 6.36 -11.04 13.12
C PRO A 144 7.48 -10.05 13.42
N GLN A 145 8.07 -9.47 12.37
CA GLN A 145 9.20 -8.55 12.49
C GLN A 145 9.08 -7.41 11.49
N MET A 146 9.23 -6.19 12.00
CA MET A 146 9.32 -4.97 11.22
C MET A 146 10.67 -4.30 11.48
N ALA A 147 11.22 -3.67 10.45
CA ALA A 147 12.41 -2.84 10.57
C ALA A 147 12.05 -1.37 10.30
N LEU A 148 12.56 -0.49 11.16
CA LEU A 148 12.53 0.95 11.01
C LEU A 148 13.94 1.41 10.69
N LEU A 149 14.11 2.09 9.55
CA LEU A 149 15.33 2.81 9.24
C LEU A 149 15.15 4.28 9.65
N ALA A 150 16.07 4.77 10.47
CA ALA A 150 16.10 6.16 10.94
C ALA A 150 17.54 6.67 11.00
N LEU A 151 17.74 7.98 11.13
CA LEU A 151 19.05 8.56 11.42
C LEU A 151 19.14 8.86 12.92
N ASP A 152 20.27 8.56 13.52
CA ASP A 152 20.56 8.85 14.93
C ASP A 152 21.33 10.16 15.05
N SER A 153 20.76 11.10 15.80
CA SER A 153 21.31 12.46 15.96
C SER A 153 22.55 12.49 16.87
N ASP A 154 22.65 11.59 17.85
CA ASP A 154 23.78 11.54 18.78
C ASP A 154 25.08 11.13 18.08
N HIS A 155 24.97 10.33 17.03
CA HIS A 155 26.09 9.72 16.31
C HIS A 155 26.22 10.30 14.89
N SER A 156 26.24 11.62 14.75
CA SER A 156 26.54 12.29 13.48
C SER A 156 25.62 11.90 12.31
N GLN A 157 24.31 11.76 12.55
CA GLN A 157 23.33 11.32 11.54
C GLN A 157 23.62 9.93 10.95
N GLN A 158 24.22 9.04 11.75
CA GLN A 158 24.43 7.66 11.33
C GLN A 158 23.09 6.95 11.14
N PRO A 159 22.95 6.15 10.06
CA PRO A 159 21.75 5.37 9.86
C PRO A 159 21.68 4.22 10.86
N VAL A 160 20.57 4.14 11.57
CA VAL A 160 20.26 3.10 12.54
C VAL A 160 19.08 2.29 12.03
N LEU A 161 19.25 0.98 12.01
CA LEU A 161 18.20 0.02 11.72
C LEU A 161 17.69 -0.58 13.03
N LEU A 162 16.42 -0.34 13.32
CA LEU A 162 15.74 -0.80 14.51
C LEU A 162 14.78 -1.91 14.11
N THR A 163 14.91 -3.08 14.72
CA THR A 163 13.94 -4.18 14.52
C THR A 163 13.05 -4.33 15.73
N PHE A 164 11.78 -4.56 15.49
CA PHE A 164 10.80 -4.72 16.55
C PHE A 164 9.65 -5.63 16.12
N ASN A 165 8.97 -6.18 17.11
CA ASN A 165 7.74 -6.93 16.89
C ASN A 165 6.56 -5.94 16.77
N PRO A 166 5.87 -5.86 15.62
CA PRO A 166 4.80 -4.90 15.41
C PRO A 166 3.53 -5.18 16.23
N ILE A 167 3.36 -6.39 16.78
CA ILE A 167 2.19 -6.76 17.58
C ILE A 167 2.41 -6.43 19.05
N THR A 168 3.58 -6.75 19.61
CA THR A 168 3.87 -6.54 21.04
C THR A 168 4.58 -5.21 21.32
N GLY A 169 5.20 -4.59 20.32
CA GLY A 169 6.05 -3.41 20.50
C GLY A 169 7.42 -3.72 21.11
N GLU A 170 7.77 -5.00 21.28
CA GLU A 170 9.08 -5.39 21.80
C GLU A 170 10.17 -5.06 20.76
N VAL A 171 11.04 -4.12 21.13
CA VAL A 171 12.18 -3.72 20.30
C VAL A 171 13.36 -4.62 20.61
N ASN A 172 13.98 -5.16 19.58
CA ASN A 172 15.20 -5.93 19.73
C ASN A 172 16.33 -4.97 20.15
N LYS A 173 16.94 -5.21 21.31
CA LYS A 173 17.90 -4.27 21.95
C LYS A 173 19.15 -4.02 21.12
N GLN A 174 19.45 -4.88 20.14
CA GLN A 174 20.51 -4.63 19.20
C GLN A 174 20.07 -3.56 18.19
N LYS A 175 20.39 -2.30 18.50
CA LYS A 175 20.64 -1.30 17.44
C LYS A 175 21.78 -1.88 16.59
N SER A 176 21.45 -2.44 15.44
CA SER A 176 22.48 -2.80 14.47
C SER A 176 22.99 -1.50 13.89
N LEU A 177 24.02 -0.94 14.53
CA LEU A 177 24.76 0.20 14.00
C LEU A 177 25.27 -0.24 12.63
N LEU A 178 24.71 0.37 11.59
CA LEU A 178 25.24 0.27 10.25
C LEU A 178 26.58 1.00 10.23
N ARG A 179 27.44 0.73 9.25
CA ARG A 179 28.84 1.20 9.33
C ARG A 179 28.88 2.71 9.61
N PRO A 180 29.53 3.15 10.72
CA PRO A 180 29.44 4.52 11.22
C PRO A 180 30.02 5.56 10.25
N ASP A 181 30.91 5.13 9.36
CA ASP A 181 31.66 6.00 8.45
C ASP A 181 30.93 6.25 7.12
N VAL A 182 29.78 5.61 6.88
CA VAL A 182 29.13 5.62 5.55
C VAL A 182 27.66 5.95 5.64
N HIS A 183 27.21 6.84 4.75
CA HIS A 183 25.80 7.23 4.67
C HIS A 183 25.07 6.31 3.71
N ILE A 184 23.83 5.92 4.05
CA ILE A 184 23.00 5.09 3.17
C ILE A 184 22.39 5.99 2.10
N ILE A 185 22.25 5.41 0.91
CA ILE A 185 21.67 6.03 -0.29
C ILE A 185 20.28 5.45 -0.59
N GLN A 186 20.12 4.13 -0.48
CA GLN A 186 18.86 3.45 -0.77
C GLN A 186 18.75 2.18 0.08
N VAL A 187 17.52 1.79 0.39
CA VAL A 187 17.20 0.50 0.99
C VAL A 187 16.15 -0.22 0.16
N MET A 188 16.38 -1.51 -0.06
CA MET A 188 15.48 -2.40 -0.80
C MET A 188 15.13 -3.60 0.08
N LEU A 189 13.82 -3.86 0.23
CA LEU A 189 13.32 -5.11 0.81
C LEU A 189 13.29 -6.17 -0.28
N LEU A 190 13.95 -7.31 -0.08
CA LEU A 190 13.93 -8.38 -1.07
C LEU A 190 12.54 -9.03 -1.15
N PRO A 191 12.10 -9.46 -2.35
CA PRO A 191 10.81 -10.12 -2.51
C PRO A 191 10.87 -11.58 -2.02
N SER A 192 12.04 -12.20 -2.16
CA SER A 192 12.35 -13.56 -1.69
C SER A 192 12.60 -13.60 -0.19
N THR A 193 12.11 -14.63 0.46
CA THR A 193 12.35 -14.90 1.88
C THR A 193 13.55 -15.80 2.10
N ASP A 194 14.14 -15.72 3.30
CA ASP A 194 15.08 -16.72 3.79
C ASP A 194 14.37 -17.99 4.31
N ALA A 195 15.14 -18.94 4.85
CA ALA A 195 14.62 -20.17 5.45
C ALA A 195 13.69 -19.94 6.65
N SER A 196 13.72 -18.75 7.27
CA SER A 196 12.86 -18.35 8.39
C SER A 196 11.67 -17.49 7.96
N HIS A 197 11.36 -17.48 6.66
CA HIS A 197 10.33 -16.63 6.05
C HIS A 197 10.53 -15.13 6.28
N LEU A 198 11.76 -14.70 6.55
CA LEU A 198 12.11 -13.31 6.75
C LEU A 198 12.63 -12.73 5.43
N ARG A 199 12.10 -11.56 5.03
CA ARG A 199 12.57 -10.83 3.85
C ARG A 199 13.79 -9.98 4.21
N PRO A 200 14.97 -10.25 3.62
CA PRO A 200 16.16 -9.48 3.93
C PRO A 200 16.10 -8.08 3.32
N LEU A 201 16.83 -7.16 3.94
CA LEU A 201 17.04 -5.80 3.48
C LEU A 201 18.44 -5.68 2.88
N ILE A 202 18.52 -5.00 1.74
CA ILE A 202 19.77 -4.57 1.12
C ILE A 202 19.87 -3.07 1.29
N LEU A 203 20.97 -2.62 1.89
CA LEU A 203 21.27 -1.23 2.12
C LEU A 203 22.45 -0.85 1.25
N LEU A 204 22.26 0.18 0.44
CA LEU A 204 23.27 0.73 -0.45
C LEU A 204 23.94 1.90 0.24
N ASN A 205 25.25 1.82 0.40
CA ASN A 205 26.05 2.84 1.03
C ASN A 205 26.62 3.87 0.03
N SER A 206 27.09 5.01 0.54
CA SER A 206 27.70 6.09 -0.26
C SER A 206 29.04 5.71 -0.90
N ASP A 207 29.77 4.78 -0.29
CA ASP A 207 30.97 4.15 -0.85
C ASP A 207 30.65 3.08 -1.93
N MET A 208 29.37 2.97 -2.31
CA MET A 208 28.83 1.96 -3.24
C MET A 208 28.88 0.53 -2.70
N THR A 209 29.18 0.32 -1.42
CA THR A 209 29.14 -1.02 -0.82
C THR A 209 27.72 -1.42 -0.47
N LEU A 210 27.47 -2.74 -0.51
CA LEU A 210 26.20 -3.34 -0.12
C LEU A 210 26.31 -3.86 1.31
N GLN A 211 25.36 -3.46 2.16
CA GLN A 211 25.20 -4.00 3.49
C GLN A 211 23.90 -4.81 3.54
N LEU A 212 23.97 -6.00 4.13
CA LEU A 212 22.87 -6.95 4.17
C LEU A 212 22.31 -7.04 5.58
N PHE A 213 20.99 -7.18 5.68
CA PHE A 213 20.33 -7.35 6.96
C PHE A 213 19.13 -8.32 6.87
N PRO A 214 19.18 -9.48 7.53
CA PRO A 214 20.31 -10.05 8.27
C PRO A 214 21.46 -10.46 7.34
N ASP A 215 22.70 -10.40 7.85
CA ASP A 215 23.89 -10.88 7.13
C ASP A 215 24.10 -12.38 7.38
N SER A 216 23.39 -13.21 6.64
CA SER A 216 23.52 -14.68 6.70
C SER A 216 24.08 -15.25 5.39
N THR A 217 24.65 -16.46 5.46
CA THR A 217 25.16 -17.17 4.28
C THR A 217 24.07 -17.42 3.24
N ASP A 218 22.84 -17.65 3.69
CA ASP A 218 21.68 -17.93 2.84
C ASP A 218 21.23 -16.67 2.10
N VAL A 219 21.27 -15.52 2.77
CA VAL A 219 20.98 -14.23 2.12
C VAL A 219 22.06 -13.89 1.10
N ARG A 220 23.34 -14.15 1.42
CA ARG A 220 24.45 -13.96 0.46
C ARG A 220 24.33 -14.88 -0.76
N SER A 221 23.94 -16.13 -0.58
CA SER A 221 23.72 -17.06 -1.70
C SER A 221 22.51 -16.64 -2.53
N LEU A 222 21.42 -16.21 -1.90
CA LEU A 222 20.22 -15.68 -2.55
C LEU A 222 20.54 -14.47 -3.43
N ILE A 223 21.27 -13.49 -2.89
CA ILE A 223 21.72 -12.31 -3.65
C ILE A 223 22.62 -12.71 -4.81
N ASN A 224 23.41 -13.78 -4.65
CA ASN A 224 24.23 -14.26 -5.75
C ASN A 224 23.43 -14.82 -6.92
N THR A 225 22.22 -15.33 -6.66
CA THR A 225 21.30 -15.85 -7.70
C THR A 225 20.41 -14.78 -8.32
N LEU A 226 20.17 -13.65 -7.65
CA LEU A 226 19.25 -12.62 -8.09
C LEU A 226 19.95 -11.54 -8.95
N ASN A 227 19.25 -11.09 -9.99
CA ASN A 227 19.65 -9.94 -10.80
C ASN A 227 19.05 -8.66 -10.19
N LEU A 228 19.77 -8.06 -9.24
CA LEU A 228 19.31 -6.91 -8.48
C LEU A 228 19.89 -5.61 -9.06
N PHE A 229 19.00 -4.64 -9.25
CA PHE A 229 19.34 -3.28 -9.67
C PHE A 229 18.76 -2.30 -8.66
N MET A 230 19.61 -1.43 -8.15
CA MET A 230 19.20 -0.31 -7.30
C MET A 230 19.32 0.98 -8.09
N TYR A 231 18.62 2.04 -7.69
CA TYR A 231 18.73 3.33 -8.34
C TYR A 231 18.70 4.47 -7.33
N ASP A 232 19.55 5.45 -7.54
CA ASP A 232 19.58 6.68 -6.76
C ASP A 232 19.03 7.84 -7.57
N VAL A 233 18.27 8.73 -6.93
CA VAL A 233 17.77 9.96 -7.54
C VAL A 233 18.30 11.13 -6.74
N ASP A 234 19.26 11.83 -7.33
CA ASP A 234 19.81 13.01 -6.67
C ASP A 234 18.90 14.22 -6.88
N THR A 235 18.36 14.73 -5.78
CA THR A 235 17.50 15.92 -5.75
C THR A 235 18.24 17.16 -5.24
N THR A 236 19.50 17.00 -4.81
CA THR A 236 20.22 17.98 -4.01
C THR A 236 21.54 18.47 -4.61
N SER A 237 22.32 17.62 -5.30
CA SER A 237 23.59 18.08 -5.86
C SER A 237 23.33 18.99 -7.05
N GLY A 238 24.10 20.08 -7.15
CA GLY A 238 24.06 21.03 -8.28
C GLY A 238 24.54 20.44 -9.62
N THR A 239 24.51 19.12 -9.79
CA THR A 239 24.55 18.46 -11.10
C THR A 239 23.12 18.35 -11.62
N PRO A 240 22.87 18.28 -12.95
CA PRO A 240 21.51 18.08 -13.43
C PRO A 240 20.95 16.82 -12.77
N PRO A 241 19.83 16.94 -12.05
CA PRO A 241 19.35 15.86 -11.20
C PRO A 241 19.07 14.65 -12.08
N GLY A 242 19.52 13.48 -11.61
CA GLY A 242 19.58 12.30 -12.45
C GLY A 242 19.37 11.00 -11.71
N VAL A 243 18.93 10.00 -12.47
CA VAL A 243 18.71 8.65 -11.97
C VAL A 243 19.95 7.82 -12.28
N PHE A 244 20.54 7.24 -11.25
CA PHE A 244 21.75 6.41 -11.32
C PHE A 244 21.40 4.99 -10.90
N PRO A 245 21.36 4.02 -11.81
CA PRO A 245 21.31 2.62 -11.43
C PRO A 245 22.66 2.25 -10.80
N LYS A 246 22.63 1.32 -9.86
CA LYS A 246 23.82 0.68 -9.31
C LYS A 246 23.64 -0.82 -9.45
N PRO A 247 24.45 -1.48 -10.30
CA PRO A 247 24.52 -2.92 -10.34
C PRO A 247 25.27 -3.42 -9.11
N ARG A 248 25.27 -4.74 -8.95
CA ARG A 248 26.02 -5.51 -7.93
C ARG A 248 27.52 -5.16 -7.81
N LEU A 249 28.12 -4.46 -8.79
CA LEU A 249 29.49 -3.99 -8.81
C LEU A 249 29.53 -2.46 -8.97
N ASN A 250 29.69 -1.73 -7.87
CA ASN A 250 30.24 -0.39 -7.62
C ASN A 250 30.36 0.71 -8.72
N SER A 251 29.76 0.60 -9.91
CA SER A 251 29.83 1.58 -10.99
C SER A 251 28.44 1.89 -11.55
N PRO A 252 28.12 3.17 -11.85
CA PRO A 252 26.83 3.53 -12.42
C PRO A 252 26.70 2.94 -13.83
N THR A 253 25.61 2.22 -14.11
CA THR A 253 25.38 1.59 -15.43
C THR A 253 24.92 2.59 -16.48
N TRP A 254 24.06 3.54 -16.11
CA TRP A 254 23.54 4.59 -16.98
C TRP A 254 23.27 5.85 -16.17
N VAL A 255 23.06 6.99 -16.83
CA VAL A 255 22.68 8.24 -16.14
C VAL A 255 21.65 8.95 -16.99
N VAL A 256 20.47 9.17 -16.43
CA VAL A 256 19.44 10.00 -17.07
C VAL A 256 19.46 11.37 -16.41
N LYS A 257 19.66 12.43 -17.21
CA LYS A 257 19.68 13.81 -16.74
C LYS A 257 18.36 14.51 -17.08
N VAL A 258 17.82 15.21 -16.11
CA VAL A 258 16.67 16.11 -16.28
C VAL A 258 17.16 17.46 -16.85
N PRO A 259 16.31 18.25 -17.55
CA PRO A 259 16.70 19.58 -18.02
C PRO A 259 17.30 20.44 -16.90
N PRO A 260 18.40 21.18 -17.15
CA PRO A 260 19.13 21.91 -16.11
C PRO A 260 18.33 23.09 -15.53
N SER A 261 17.31 23.57 -16.23
CA SER A 261 16.36 24.57 -15.74
C SER A 261 15.28 24.00 -14.81
N HIS A 262 15.29 22.69 -14.55
CA HIS A 262 14.29 22.01 -13.72
C HIS A 262 14.94 21.35 -12.49
N LYS A 263 14.20 21.34 -11.39
CA LYS A 263 14.50 20.60 -10.16
C LYS A 263 13.53 19.43 -9.99
N ILE A 264 14.02 18.24 -9.65
CA ILE A 264 13.13 17.10 -9.34
C ILE A 264 12.31 17.43 -8.10
N SER A 265 10.98 17.35 -8.19
CA SER A 265 10.08 17.55 -7.05
C SER A 265 9.52 16.23 -6.52
N THR A 266 9.12 15.32 -7.40
CA THR A 266 8.43 14.07 -7.01
C THR A 266 8.92 12.89 -7.82
N VAL A 267 9.10 11.76 -7.15
CA VAL A 267 9.43 10.47 -7.76
C VAL A 267 8.38 9.45 -7.29
N ALA A 268 7.84 8.66 -8.22
CA ALA A 268 6.91 7.58 -7.91
C ALA A 268 7.34 6.29 -8.62
N GLY A 269 7.61 5.26 -7.83
CA GLY A 269 7.75 3.88 -8.29
C GLY A 269 6.47 3.09 -8.02
N LYS A 270 6.40 1.88 -8.59
CA LYS A 270 5.35 0.92 -8.24
C LYS A 270 5.60 0.32 -6.86
N LYS A 271 4.55 -0.13 -6.20
CA LYS A 271 4.69 -0.88 -4.95
C LYS A 271 5.27 -2.25 -5.29
N MET A 272 6.36 -2.65 -4.61
CA MET A 272 7.17 -3.81 -5.00
C MET A 272 6.41 -5.15 -5.04
N LEU A 273 5.37 -5.30 -4.22
CA LEU A 273 4.54 -6.50 -4.13
C LEU A 273 3.11 -6.25 -4.62
N GLU A 274 2.95 -5.29 -5.52
CA GLU A 274 1.67 -5.05 -6.19
C GLU A 274 1.30 -6.26 -7.06
N LYS A 275 0.10 -6.79 -6.84
CA LYS A 275 -0.47 -7.84 -7.70
C LYS A 275 -1.32 -7.21 -8.79
N VAL A 276 -1.43 -7.90 -9.91
CA VAL A 276 -2.25 -7.53 -11.07
C VAL A 276 -3.02 -8.77 -11.49
N ASP A 277 -4.35 -8.71 -11.43
CA ASP A 277 -5.21 -9.83 -11.82
C ASP A 277 -5.23 -10.03 -13.34
N SER A 278 -5.52 -8.96 -14.08
CA SER A 278 -5.69 -9.02 -15.53
C SER A 278 -4.53 -8.36 -16.29
N LEU A 279 -3.89 -9.15 -17.16
CA LEU A 279 -2.77 -8.75 -18.03
C LEU A 279 -3.20 -7.93 -19.24
N GLY A 280 -4.47 -7.97 -19.62
CA GLY A 280 -4.96 -7.35 -20.85
C GLY A 280 -6.41 -6.91 -20.71
N ARG A 281 -6.79 -5.88 -21.45
CA ARG A 281 -8.14 -5.34 -21.46
C ARG A 281 -8.89 -5.81 -22.71
N PRO A 282 -10.11 -6.37 -22.58
CA PRO A 282 -10.93 -6.69 -23.73
C PRO A 282 -11.42 -5.41 -24.43
N LEU A 283 -11.48 -5.44 -25.75
CA LEU A 283 -11.99 -4.40 -26.63
C LEU A 283 -13.35 -4.81 -27.21
N ALA A 284 -14.07 -3.85 -27.81
CA ALA A 284 -15.38 -4.10 -28.45
C ALA A 284 -15.33 -5.18 -29.54
N ASP A 285 -14.24 -5.20 -30.33
CA ASP A 285 -14.00 -6.17 -31.40
C ASP A 285 -13.65 -7.58 -30.89
N ARG A 286 -13.80 -7.83 -29.58
CA ARG A 286 -13.38 -9.06 -28.87
C ARG A 286 -11.88 -9.32 -28.92
N SER A 287 -11.08 -8.38 -29.41
CA SER A 287 -9.63 -8.45 -29.28
C SER A 287 -9.20 -7.97 -27.89
N VAL A 288 -7.95 -8.24 -27.53
CA VAL A 288 -7.38 -7.86 -26.23
C VAL A 288 -6.24 -6.90 -26.49
N ILE A 289 -6.21 -5.80 -25.73
CA ILE A 289 -5.04 -4.93 -25.64
C ILE A 289 -4.26 -5.27 -24.38
N PHE A 290 -3.02 -5.70 -24.53
CA PHE A 290 -2.17 -6.10 -23.42
C PHE A 290 -1.58 -4.88 -22.70
N LYS A 291 -1.63 -4.91 -21.37
CA LYS A 291 -1.09 -3.86 -20.50
C LYS A 291 0.44 -3.94 -20.50
N TYR A 292 1.10 -2.79 -20.53
CA TYR A 292 2.55 -2.73 -20.33
C TYR A 292 2.88 -2.69 -18.83
N LEU A 293 3.19 -3.87 -18.28
CA LEU A 293 3.40 -4.08 -16.85
C LEU A 293 4.90 -4.12 -16.50
N ASN A 294 5.59 -2.97 -16.63
CA ASN A 294 6.99 -2.89 -16.23
C ASN A 294 7.14 -2.71 -14.70
N PRO A 295 7.61 -3.71 -13.92
CA PRO A 295 7.78 -3.57 -12.47
C PRO A 295 8.87 -2.55 -12.10
N ASN A 296 9.81 -2.30 -13.01
CA ASN A 296 10.98 -1.44 -12.80
C ASN A 296 10.76 -0.02 -13.33
N ALA A 297 9.55 0.34 -13.76
CA ALA A 297 9.26 1.68 -14.27
C ALA A 297 9.12 2.69 -13.13
N ILE A 298 9.85 3.79 -13.26
CA ILE A 298 9.87 4.90 -12.31
C ILE A 298 9.49 6.18 -13.03
N ALA A 299 8.58 6.94 -12.42
CA ALA A 299 8.15 8.24 -12.90
C ALA A 299 8.83 9.33 -12.07
N VAL A 300 9.46 10.28 -12.75
CA VAL A 300 10.18 11.42 -12.18
C VAL A 300 9.54 12.68 -12.73
N VAL A 301 9.12 13.59 -11.85
CA VAL A 301 8.61 14.90 -12.23
C VAL A 301 9.58 15.97 -11.77
N SER A 302 9.88 16.89 -12.68
CA SER A 302 10.72 18.05 -12.40
C SER A 302 10.05 19.36 -12.76
N GLU A 303 10.23 20.35 -11.90
CA GLU A 303 9.59 21.67 -11.98
C GLU A 303 10.64 22.70 -12.39
N SER A 304 10.24 23.65 -13.23
CA SER A 304 11.10 24.76 -13.61
C SER A 304 11.54 25.58 -12.40
N LEU A 305 12.81 25.98 -12.38
CA LEU A 305 13.39 26.88 -11.38
C LEU A 305 12.94 28.34 -11.55
N ASP A 306 12.37 28.69 -12.71
CA ASP A 306 11.89 30.05 -12.97
C ASP A 306 10.54 30.27 -12.28
N ASP A 307 10.49 31.23 -11.36
CA ASP A 307 9.28 31.63 -10.63
C ASP A 307 8.26 32.33 -11.54
N ASN A 308 8.66 32.77 -12.73
CA ASN A 308 7.75 33.43 -13.65
C ASN A 308 6.70 32.44 -14.20
N VAL A 309 5.43 32.70 -13.88
CA VAL A 309 4.27 31.89 -14.29
C VAL A 309 4.25 31.57 -15.78
N ASP A 310 4.66 32.50 -16.65
CA ASP A 310 4.64 32.28 -18.10
C ASP A 310 5.72 31.31 -18.60
N ARG A 311 6.79 31.15 -17.84
CA ARG A 311 7.91 30.24 -18.09
C ARG A 311 7.86 28.99 -17.22
N SER A 312 6.94 28.97 -16.25
CA SER A 312 6.70 27.81 -15.41
C SER A 312 6.38 26.57 -16.25
N SER A 313 7.00 25.46 -15.91
CA SER A 313 6.77 24.20 -16.61
C SER A 313 7.07 22.99 -15.76
N LEU A 314 6.35 21.90 -16.05
CA LEU A 314 6.59 20.59 -15.46
C LEU A 314 7.05 19.64 -16.54
N PHE A 315 8.10 18.89 -16.26
CA PHE A 315 8.60 17.83 -17.12
C PHE A 315 8.42 16.49 -16.42
N LEU A 316 7.62 15.62 -17.01
CA LEU A 316 7.45 14.24 -16.60
C LEU A 316 8.40 13.38 -17.42
N LEU A 317 9.14 12.51 -16.73
CA LEU A 317 10.05 11.55 -17.31
C LEU A 317 9.79 10.17 -16.71
N ILE A 318 9.49 9.19 -17.56
CA ILE A 318 9.28 7.80 -17.16
C ILE A 318 10.42 6.99 -17.73
N VAL A 319 11.17 6.34 -16.85
CA VAL A 319 12.36 5.56 -17.21
C VAL A 319 12.29 4.16 -16.62
N ASP A 320 12.92 3.22 -17.30
CA ASP A 320 13.18 1.91 -16.75
C ASP A 320 14.39 1.98 -15.79
N ALA A 321 14.20 1.59 -14.53
CA ALA A 321 15.24 1.63 -13.49
C ALA A 321 16.39 0.64 -13.72
N VAL A 322 16.25 -0.35 -14.61
CA VAL A 322 17.29 -1.32 -14.95
C VAL A 322 18.15 -0.81 -16.11
N THR A 323 17.52 -0.39 -17.21
CA THR A 323 18.25 -0.04 -18.46
C THR A 323 18.46 1.45 -18.68
N GLY A 324 17.69 2.31 -18.01
CA GLY A 324 17.75 3.77 -18.20
C GLY A 324 17.03 4.23 -19.45
N GLN A 325 16.36 3.32 -20.14
CA GLN A 325 15.59 3.66 -21.32
C GLN A 325 14.43 4.58 -20.91
N THR A 326 14.29 5.69 -21.62
CA THR A 326 13.11 6.55 -21.50
C THR A 326 11.91 5.87 -22.15
N ILE A 327 10.93 5.52 -21.33
CA ILE A 327 9.65 4.95 -21.77
C ILE A 327 8.76 6.06 -22.30
N HIS A 328 8.69 7.19 -21.58
CA HIS A 328 7.89 8.34 -21.97
C HIS A 328 8.47 9.63 -21.41
N SER A 329 8.26 10.72 -22.13
CA SER A 329 8.49 12.07 -21.62
C SER A 329 7.34 12.99 -22.03
N SER A 330 6.93 13.87 -21.13
CA SER A 330 5.85 14.82 -21.36
C SER A 330 6.18 16.17 -20.72
N TYR A 331 5.76 17.26 -21.37
CA TYR A 331 6.07 18.62 -20.94
C TYR A 331 4.78 19.43 -20.83
N HIS A 332 4.50 19.92 -19.62
CA HIS A 332 3.37 20.79 -19.33
C HIS A 332 3.84 22.23 -19.26
N LYS A 333 3.36 23.05 -20.18
CA LYS A 333 3.63 24.50 -20.21
C LYS A 333 2.69 25.21 -19.22
N LYS A 334 3.22 26.22 -18.52
CA LYS A 334 2.48 27.05 -17.56
C LYS A 334 1.85 26.22 -16.44
N ALA A 335 2.61 25.26 -15.94
CA ALA A 335 2.20 24.36 -14.86
C ALA A 335 3.22 24.42 -13.73
N THR A 336 2.73 24.35 -12.49
CA THR A 336 3.53 24.42 -11.26
C THR A 336 3.12 23.32 -10.28
N GLY A 337 4.00 23.03 -9.32
CA GLY A 337 3.69 22.16 -8.20
C GLY A 337 2.73 22.79 -7.17
N PRO A 338 2.47 22.09 -6.05
CA PRO A 338 3.04 20.79 -5.70
C PRO A 338 2.42 19.66 -6.55
N VAL A 339 3.28 18.80 -7.09
CA VAL A 339 2.85 17.61 -7.84
C VAL A 339 2.56 16.47 -6.87
N LYS A 340 1.42 15.80 -7.05
CA LYS A 340 1.08 14.56 -6.33
C LYS A 340 0.88 13.46 -7.34
N MET A 341 1.57 12.34 -7.18
CA MET A 341 1.69 11.31 -8.22
C MET A 341 1.53 9.92 -7.62
N ILE A 342 0.86 9.04 -8.35
CA ILE A 342 0.71 7.63 -8.01
C ILE A 342 0.89 6.76 -9.25
N HIS A 343 1.71 5.72 -9.11
CA HIS A 343 2.01 4.75 -10.16
C HIS A 343 1.50 3.39 -9.71
N SER A 344 0.63 2.78 -10.52
CA SER A 344 -0.02 1.51 -10.19
C SER A 344 -0.29 0.71 -11.45
N GLU A 345 -0.15 -0.60 -11.42
CA GLU A 345 -0.34 -1.51 -12.57
C GLU A 345 0.36 -1.05 -13.86
N ASN A 346 -0.40 -0.56 -14.83
CA ASN A 346 0.04 -0.03 -16.12
C ASN A 346 -0.34 1.44 -16.28
N TRP A 347 -0.60 2.16 -15.20
CA TRP A 347 -1.07 3.53 -15.28
C TRP A 347 -0.39 4.45 -14.27
N LEU A 348 -0.25 5.70 -14.68
CA LEU A 348 0.29 6.78 -13.88
C LEU A 348 -0.75 7.88 -13.79
N LEU A 349 -1.01 8.35 -12.58
CA LEU A 349 -1.88 9.49 -12.35
C LEU A 349 -1.14 10.53 -11.54
N TYR A 350 -1.15 11.77 -11.99
CA TYR A 350 -0.55 12.86 -11.26
C TYR A 350 -1.39 14.13 -11.38
N SER A 351 -1.39 14.89 -10.29
CA SER A 351 -2.04 16.19 -10.19
C SER A 351 -1.01 17.31 -10.16
N TYR A 352 -1.36 18.44 -10.76
CA TYR A 352 -0.56 19.65 -10.77
C TYR A 352 -1.44 20.89 -10.86
N TRP A 353 -0.85 22.07 -10.67
CA TRP A 353 -1.53 23.34 -10.81
C TRP A 353 -1.28 23.93 -12.20
N ASN A 354 -2.34 24.16 -12.97
CA ASN A 354 -2.25 24.89 -14.23
C ASN A 354 -2.29 26.39 -13.94
N ALA A 355 -1.16 27.06 -14.07
CA ALA A 355 -1.02 28.47 -13.72
C ALA A 355 -1.70 29.41 -14.74
N LYS A 356 -1.84 28.98 -16.00
CA LYS A 356 -2.59 29.73 -17.03
C LYS A 356 -4.10 29.75 -16.72
N ALA A 357 -4.66 28.59 -16.41
CA ALA A 357 -6.10 28.43 -16.16
C ALA A 357 -6.48 28.63 -14.69
N ARG A 358 -5.50 28.73 -13.78
CA ARG A 358 -5.65 28.87 -12.32
C ARG A 358 -6.55 27.79 -11.73
N ARG A 359 -6.24 26.53 -12.05
CA ARG A 359 -7.00 25.36 -11.60
C ARG A 359 -6.10 24.15 -11.41
N THR A 360 -6.57 23.21 -10.60
CA THR A 360 -5.91 21.90 -10.45
C THR A 360 -6.29 21.01 -11.62
N GLU A 361 -5.29 20.40 -12.24
CA GLU A 361 -5.48 19.42 -13.31
C GLU A 361 -4.89 18.08 -12.86
N ILE A 362 -5.52 17.00 -13.31
CA ILE A 362 -5.06 15.63 -13.12
C ILE A 362 -4.82 15.04 -14.50
N THR A 363 -3.62 14.57 -14.76
CA THR A 363 -3.33 13.80 -15.97
C THR A 363 -3.25 12.33 -15.63
N SER A 364 -3.98 11.53 -16.39
CA SER A 364 -3.95 10.07 -16.34
C SER A 364 -3.26 9.54 -17.58
N MET A 365 -2.39 8.55 -17.40
CA MET A 365 -1.65 7.88 -18.46
C MET A 365 -1.81 6.37 -18.30
N GLU A 366 -2.00 5.66 -19.41
CA GLU A 366 -2.02 4.20 -19.48
C GLU A 366 -0.98 3.72 -20.49
N PHE A 367 -0.20 2.71 -20.10
CA PHE A 367 0.84 2.07 -20.89
C PHE A 367 0.31 0.72 -21.41
N TYR A 368 0.44 0.49 -22.72
CA TYR A 368 0.04 -0.75 -23.38
C TYR A 368 1.21 -1.36 -24.16
N GLU A 369 1.18 -2.65 -24.42
CA GLU A 369 2.09 -3.35 -25.35
C GLU A 369 1.52 -3.42 -26.77
N GLY A 370 0.18 -3.41 -26.88
CA GLY A 370 -0.54 -3.55 -28.15
C GLY A 370 -1.46 -4.78 -28.15
N LYS A 371 -1.82 -5.28 -29.34
CA LYS A 371 -2.71 -6.45 -29.50
C LYS A 371 -2.00 -7.79 -29.36
N THR A 372 -0.68 -7.82 -29.46
CA THR A 372 0.15 -9.03 -29.36
C THR A 372 1.05 -8.93 -28.15
N GLN A 373 1.04 -9.96 -27.30
CA GLN A 373 1.96 -10.07 -26.19
C GLN A 373 3.32 -10.56 -26.69
N HIS A 374 4.41 -9.90 -26.26
CA HIS A 374 5.76 -10.32 -26.66
C HIS A 374 6.20 -11.58 -25.91
N ASN A 375 6.05 -11.57 -24.59
CA ASN A 375 6.35 -12.70 -23.72
C ASN A 375 5.26 -12.85 -22.64
N SER A 376 4.67 -14.03 -22.56
CA SER A 376 3.61 -14.35 -21.59
C SER A 376 4.13 -14.90 -20.26
N THR A 377 5.38 -15.33 -20.23
CA THR A 377 5.97 -16.05 -19.09
C THR A 377 6.75 -15.15 -18.15
N ALA A 378 7.57 -14.25 -18.70
CA ALA A 378 8.44 -13.39 -17.92
C ALA A 378 8.60 -12.01 -18.55
N PHE A 379 8.80 -11.00 -17.71
CA PHE A 379 9.12 -9.65 -18.11
C PHE A 379 10.64 -9.41 -17.97
N SER A 380 11.29 -8.92 -19.01
CA SER A 380 12.70 -8.49 -18.98
C SER A 380 12.85 -7.03 -19.39
N SER A 381 13.48 -6.20 -18.56
CA SER A 381 13.76 -4.79 -18.88
C SER A 381 14.75 -4.58 -20.03
N PHE A 382 15.56 -5.60 -20.36
CA PHE A 382 16.55 -5.53 -21.45
C PHE A 382 15.92 -5.64 -22.85
N GLU A 383 14.67 -6.07 -22.92
CA GLU A 383 13.91 -6.12 -24.17
C GLU A 383 13.28 -4.75 -24.44
N VAL A 384 13.88 -4.02 -25.37
CA VAL A 384 13.40 -2.71 -25.85
C VAL A 384 12.01 -2.88 -26.45
N ARG A 385 11.03 -2.16 -25.90
CA ARG A 385 9.62 -2.24 -26.31
C ARG A 385 9.06 -0.86 -26.62
N PRO A 386 8.46 -0.64 -27.81
CA PRO A 386 7.58 0.50 -27.99
C PRO A 386 6.32 0.27 -27.16
N SER A 387 6.07 1.12 -26.18
CA SER A 387 4.81 1.12 -25.43
C SER A 387 3.89 2.20 -26.00
N PRO A 388 2.78 1.86 -26.68
CA PRO A 388 1.72 2.83 -26.93
C PRO A 388 1.18 3.38 -25.61
N ILE A 389 1.11 4.71 -25.53
CA ILE A 389 0.68 5.44 -24.35
C ILE A 389 -0.55 6.25 -24.70
N VAL A 390 -1.59 6.09 -23.88
CA VAL A 390 -2.80 6.90 -23.96
C VAL A 390 -2.78 7.83 -22.76
N GLN A 391 -2.91 9.14 -23.01
CA GLN A 391 -2.92 10.15 -21.96
C GLN A 391 -4.12 11.07 -22.12
N GLN A 392 -4.69 11.49 -20.99
CA GLN A 392 -5.79 12.45 -20.97
C GLN A 392 -5.75 13.27 -19.67
N SER A 393 -6.00 14.57 -19.80
CA SER A 393 -6.05 15.49 -18.67
C SER A 393 -7.48 15.82 -18.27
N TYR A 394 -7.68 16.01 -16.98
CA TYR A 394 -8.93 16.30 -16.32
C TYR A 394 -8.77 17.52 -15.41
N ILE A 395 -9.86 18.22 -15.16
CA ILE A 395 -9.96 19.34 -14.23
C ILE A 395 -10.51 18.79 -12.93
N PHE A 396 -9.84 19.12 -11.84
CA PHE A 396 -10.28 18.77 -10.50
C PHE A 396 -10.68 20.05 -9.75
N PRO A 397 -11.91 20.14 -9.21
CA PRO A 397 -12.46 21.41 -8.73
C PRO A 397 -11.91 21.87 -7.36
N THR A 398 -11.11 21.05 -6.69
CA THR A 398 -10.60 21.33 -5.33
C THR A 398 -9.10 21.09 -5.22
N GLY A 399 -8.47 21.61 -4.17
CA GLY A 399 -7.06 21.35 -3.90
C GLY A 399 -6.83 19.95 -3.34
N ILE A 400 -5.83 19.24 -3.87
CA ILE A 400 -5.40 17.91 -3.41
C ILE A 400 -4.19 18.07 -2.49
N SER A 401 -4.20 17.39 -1.35
CA SER A 401 -3.06 17.31 -0.42
C SER A 401 -2.22 16.06 -0.67
N CYS A 402 -2.87 14.91 -0.82
CA CYS A 402 -2.22 13.62 -1.07
C CYS A 402 -3.12 12.70 -1.92
N ILE A 403 -2.51 11.68 -2.54
CA ILE A 403 -3.19 10.69 -3.38
C ILE A 403 -2.78 9.30 -2.90
N GLY A 404 -3.76 8.42 -2.70
CA GLY A 404 -3.60 7.00 -2.44
C GLY A 404 -4.42 6.16 -3.42
N VAL A 405 -4.23 4.85 -3.40
CA VAL A 405 -4.99 3.89 -4.22
C VAL A 405 -5.43 2.74 -3.34
N SER A 406 -6.68 2.29 -3.45
CA SER A 406 -7.19 1.12 -2.74
C SER A 406 -6.44 -0.15 -3.16
N GLN A 407 -6.12 -1.01 -2.20
CA GLN A 407 -5.40 -2.27 -2.42
C GLN A 407 -6.17 -3.45 -1.84
N THR A 408 -6.26 -4.53 -2.62
CA THR A 408 -6.86 -5.80 -2.24
C THR A 408 -5.88 -6.93 -2.53
N ASP A 409 -6.09 -8.10 -1.92
CA ASP A 409 -5.09 -9.15 -1.92
C ASP A 409 -4.81 -9.69 -3.33
N LYS A 410 -5.84 -9.85 -4.17
CA LYS A 410 -5.69 -10.37 -5.54
C LYS A 410 -5.78 -9.29 -6.62
N ALA A 411 -6.13 -8.05 -6.26
CA ALA A 411 -6.32 -6.95 -7.20
C ALA A 411 -7.36 -7.24 -8.30
N ILE A 412 -8.42 -7.99 -7.95
CA ILE A 412 -9.57 -8.29 -8.81
C ILE A 412 -10.59 -7.14 -8.74
N THR A 413 -10.82 -6.60 -7.54
CA THR A 413 -11.76 -5.48 -7.37
C THR A 413 -11.29 -4.25 -8.14
N SER A 414 -12.23 -3.40 -8.54
CA SER A 414 -11.88 -2.16 -9.25
C SER A 414 -11.07 -1.24 -8.34
N ARG A 415 -10.00 -0.63 -8.86
CA ARG A 415 -9.21 0.31 -8.05
C ARG A 415 -9.96 1.62 -7.86
N GLN A 416 -9.94 2.13 -6.65
CA GLN A 416 -10.43 3.45 -6.27
C GLN A 416 -9.23 4.34 -5.93
N ILE A 417 -9.22 5.54 -6.49
CA ILE A 417 -8.22 6.56 -6.19
C ILE A 417 -8.74 7.38 -5.00
N LEU A 418 -7.91 7.43 -3.96
CA LEU A 418 -8.21 8.09 -2.70
C LEU A 418 -7.54 9.45 -2.71
N PHE A 419 -8.34 10.52 -2.60
CA PHE A 419 -7.86 11.89 -2.56
C PHE A 419 -8.04 12.44 -1.15
N GLY A 420 -6.93 12.82 -0.50
CA GLY A 420 -6.97 13.68 0.68
C GLY A 420 -7.12 15.12 0.22
N LEU A 421 -8.28 15.74 0.44
CA LEU A 421 -8.54 17.11 0.01
C LEU A 421 -7.99 18.11 1.01
N LYS A 422 -7.57 19.29 0.53
CA LYS A 422 -7.15 20.41 1.40
C LYS A 422 -8.26 20.93 2.31
N ARG A 423 -9.53 20.64 2.01
CA ARG A 423 -10.69 20.96 2.86
C ARG A 423 -10.87 19.98 4.03
N GLY A 424 -10.01 18.96 4.13
CA GLY A 424 -10.06 17.95 5.18
C GLY A 424 -11.11 16.87 4.96
N ALA A 425 -11.38 16.49 3.70
CA ALA A 425 -12.28 15.39 3.39
C ALA A 425 -11.51 14.28 2.64
N LEU A 426 -11.85 13.03 2.93
CA LEU A 426 -11.34 11.87 2.21
C LEU A 426 -12.34 11.50 1.10
N LEU A 427 -11.92 11.64 -0.15
CA LEU A 427 -12.74 11.34 -1.32
C LEU A 427 -12.22 10.08 -2.03
N GLY A 428 -13.08 9.10 -2.29
CA GLY A 428 -12.71 7.91 -3.04
C GLY A 428 -13.38 7.87 -4.42
N LEU A 429 -12.64 8.14 -5.49
CA LEU A 429 -13.18 8.10 -6.86
C LEU A 429 -12.77 6.81 -7.60
N PRO A 430 -13.72 6.09 -8.22
CA PRO A 430 -13.41 4.94 -9.07
C PRO A 430 -12.45 5.27 -10.22
N ARG A 431 -11.49 4.38 -10.52
CA ARG A 431 -10.49 4.56 -11.58
C ARG A 431 -11.09 4.81 -12.97
N ARG A 432 -12.32 4.35 -13.23
CA ARG A 432 -13.04 4.57 -14.50
C ARG A 432 -13.23 6.05 -14.86
N PHE A 433 -13.27 6.95 -13.87
CA PHE A 433 -13.39 8.39 -14.12
C PHE A 433 -12.10 8.99 -14.70
N PHE A 434 -10.97 8.33 -14.50
CA PHE A 434 -9.65 8.76 -14.98
C PHE A 434 -9.12 7.87 -16.10
N ASP A 435 -9.98 7.17 -16.82
CA ASP A 435 -9.59 6.36 -17.98
C ASP A 435 -9.21 7.28 -19.15
N PRO A 436 -7.96 7.29 -19.65
CA PRO A 436 -7.54 8.19 -20.73
C PRO A 436 -8.12 7.81 -22.09
N ARG A 437 -8.83 6.68 -22.21
CA ARG A 437 -9.52 6.25 -23.43
C ARG A 437 -10.94 6.81 -23.54
N ARG A 438 -11.39 7.65 -22.60
CA ARG A 438 -12.73 8.26 -22.64
C ARG A 438 -12.87 9.12 -23.89
N PRO A 439 -13.80 8.81 -24.82
CA PRO A 439 -13.91 9.52 -26.09
C PRO A 439 -14.65 10.85 -25.92
N LEU A 440 -14.35 11.82 -26.78
CA LEU A 440 -15.08 13.10 -26.82
C LEU A 440 -16.55 12.90 -27.23
N THR A 441 -16.78 12.02 -28.20
CA THR A 441 -18.09 11.62 -28.70
C THR A 441 -18.24 10.11 -28.54
N MET A 442 -19.34 9.66 -27.91
CA MET A 442 -19.58 8.23 -27.70
C MET A 442 -20.01 7.55 -29.00
N GLU A 443 -19.38 6.41 -29.30
CA GLU A 443 -19.72 5.50 -30.39
C GLU A 443 -20.19 4.17 -29.80
N ASP A 444 -20.78 3.29 -30.63
CA ASP A 444 -21.31 2.01 -30.15
C ASP A 444 -20.21 1.07 -29.65
N SER A 445 -19.03 1.07 -30.28
CA SER A 445 -17.84 0.35 -29.80
C SER A 445 -17.45 0.78 -28.37
N HIS A 446 -17.45 2.08 -28.10
CA HIS A 446 -17.13 2.62 -26.78
C HIS A 446 -18.18 2.23 -25.72
N ARG A 447 -19.45 2.09 -26.12
CA ARG A 447 -20.53 1.64 -25.24
C ARG A 447 -20.41 0.17 -24.90
N GLU A 448 -20.04 -0.66 -25.87
CA GLU A 448 -19.76 -2.09 -25.66
C GLU A 448 -18.61 -2.31 -24.67
N GLU A 449 -17.58 -1.46 -24.71
CA GLU A 449 -16.47 -1.48 -23.73
C GLU A 449 -16.84 -0.90 -22.36
N GLY A 450 -18.03 -0.31 -22.20
CA GLY A 450 -18.46 0.35 -20.97
C GLY A 450 -17.72 1.65 -20.65
N LEU A 451 -17.16 2.32 -21.66
CA LEU A 451 -16.50 3.61 -21.48
C LEU A 451 -17.53 4.71 -21.18
N VAL A 452 -17.09 5.72 -20.42
CA VAL A 452 -17.87 6.92 -20.14
C VAL A 452 -17.36 8.04 -21.04
N GLN A 453 -18.26 8.84 -21.62
CA GLN A 453 -17.88 10.00 -22.42
C GLN A 453 -16.92 10.92 -21.65
N TYR A 454 -15.91 11.46 -22.32
CA TYR A 454 -15.00 12.40 -21.71
C TYR A 454 -15.75 13.63 -21.21
N MET A 455 -15.56 13.91 -19.92
CA MET A 455 -15.98 15.15 -19.28
C MET A 455 -14.73 15.73 -18.63
N PRO A 456 -14.28 16.93 -19.05
CA PRO A 456 -13.04 17.49 -18.55
C PRO A 456 -13.11 17.74 -17.04
N GLU A 457 -14.25 18.24 -16.54
CA GLU A 457 -14.47 18.41 -15.11
C GLU A 457 -14.95 17.10 -14.47
N ILE A 458 -14.25 16.66 -13.42
CA ILE A 458 -14.61 15.45 -12.69
C ILE A 458 -15.72 15.77 -11.68
N PRO A 459 -16.89 15.10 -11.77
CA PRO A 459 -17.94 15.29 -10.79
C PRO A 459 -17.51 14.72 -9.43
N ILE A 460 -17.81 15.46 -8.36
CA ILE A 460 -17.59 15.03 -6.98
C ILE A 460 -18.95 14.78 -6.32
N PRO A 461 -19.51 13.57 -6.47
CA PRO A 461 -20.75 13.22 -5.80
C PRO A 461 -20.52 13.08 -4.28
N PRO A 462 -21.41 13.63 -3.43
CA PRO A 462 -21.25 13.59 -1.98
C PRO A 462 -21.16 12.18 -1.37
N GLU A 463 -21.76 11.19 -2.03
CA GLU A 463 -21.79 9.79 -1.57
C GLU A 463 -20.40 9.12 -1.63
N LEU A 464 -19.44 9.70 -2.35
CA LEU A 464 -18.08 9.18 -2.48
C LEU A 464 -17.10 9.74 -1.42
N PHE A 465 -17.57 10.61 -0.52
CA PHE A 465 -16.79 11.01 0.65
C PHE A 465 -16.75 9.89 1.68
N LEU A 466 -15.58 9.27 1.81
CA LEU A 466 -15.33 8.19 2.77
C LEU A 466 -15.29 8.69 4.22
N SER A 467 -14.98 9.97 4.43
CA SER A 467 -15.01 10.62 5.76
C SER A 467 -16.39 11.16 6.15
N TYR A 468 -17.42 10.97 5.30
CA TYR A 468 -18.80 11.39 5.57
C TYR A 468 -18.90 12.85 6.09
N ASN A 469 -19.21 13.05 7.37
CA ASN A 469 -19.32 14.38 7.99
C ASN A 469 -18.10 14.76 8.85
N LEU A 470 -17.08 13.90 8.93
CA LEU A 470 -15.85 14.17 9.67
C LEU A 470 -14.85 14.90 8.77
N SER A 471 -14.41 16.05 9.26
CA SER A 471 -13.27 16.77 8.72
C SER A 471 -11.98 16.26 9.35
N ILE A 472 -10.99 15.92 8.53
CA ILE A 472 -9.65 15.47 8.90
C ILE A 472 -8.71 16.63 8.62
N GLU A 473 -8.18 17.29 9.65
CA GLU A 473 -7.37 18.49 9.44
C GLU A 473 -5.97 18.16 8.91
N SER A 474 -5.49 18.96 7.95
CA SER A 474 -4.14 18.87 7.37
C SER A 474 -3.72 17.45 6.96
N ILE A 475 -4.51 16.80 6.09
CA ILE A 475 -4.19 15.48 5.56
C ILE A 475 -2.82 15.48 4.87
N ASP A 476 -1.92 14.59 5.27
CA ASP A 476 -0.59 14.42 4.68
C ASP A 476 -0.43 13.06 3.97
N GLY A 477 -1.03 12.01 4.51
CA GLY A 477 -0.89 10.64 4.02
C GLY A 477 -2.21 9.89 3.90
N VAL A 478 -2.31 9.05 2.87
CA VAL A 478 -3.40 8.08 2.70
C VAL A 478 -2.79 6.71 2.40
N TYR A 479 -2.99 5.78 3.31
CA TYR A 479 -2.49 4.42 3.26
C TYR A 479 -3.65 3.45 3.03
N SER A 480 -3.38 2.39 2.27
CA SER A 480 -4.34 1.32 2.04
C SER A 480 -3.71 -0.03 2.33
N ALA A 481 -4.53 -0.95 2.85
CA ALA A 481 -4.15 -2.34 3.07
C ALA A 481 -5.27 -3.29 2.63
N PRO A 482 -4.92 -4.48 2.12
CA PRO A 482 -5.90 -5.49 1.76
C PRO A 482 -6.52 -6.12 3.00
N ALA A 483 -7.84 -6.38 2.96
CA ALA A 483 -8.49 -7.34 3.83
C ALA A 483 -8.36 -8.76 3.26
N ALA A 484 -8.81 -9.79 3.97
CA ALA A 484 -8.95 -11.13 3.37
C ALA A 484 -10.12 -11.19 2.37
N LEU A 485 -11.10 -10.29 2.53
CA LEU A 485 -12.15 -10.05 1.54
C LEU A 485 -11.59 -9.27 0.35
N GLU A 486 -11.76 -9.80 -0.85
CA GLU A 486 -11.30 -9.17 -2.08
C GLU A 486 -12.15 -7.94 -2.44
N SER A 487 -13.37 -7.85 -1.92
CA SER A 487 -14.21 -6.67 -2.12
C SER A 487 -13.82 -5.45 -1.29
N THR A 488 -13.02 -5.65 -0.22
CA THR A 488 -12.81 -4.66 0.84
C THR A 488 -11.34 -4.27 0.97
N SER A 489 -11.07 -2.97 1.05
CA SER A 489 -9.77 -2.39 1.33
C SER A 489 -9.85 -1.50 2.57
N LEU A 490 -8.89 -1.62 3.48
CA LEU A 490 -8.79 -0.78 4.66
C LEU A 490 -8.04 0.50 4.28
N VAL A 491 -8.54 1.65 4.73
CA VAL A 491 -8.00 2.97 4.40
C VAL A 491 -7.69 3.72 5.69
N LEU A 492 -6.43 4.12 5.83
CA LEU A 492 -5.93 4.95 6.92
C LEU A 492 -5.51 6.29 6.35
N THR A 493 -6.08 7.37 6.88
CA THR A 493 -5.70 8.74 6.55
C THR A 493 -5.02 9.37 7.75
N THR A 494 -3.90 10.01 7.51
CA THR A 494 -3.05 10.65 8.53
C THR A 494 -2.89 12.12 8.21
N GLY A 495 -2.99 12.96 9.23
CA GLY A 495 -2.77 14.40 9.21
C GLY A 495 -2.56 14.87 10.64
N ILE A 496 -3.14 16.02 11.00
CA ILE A 496 -3.28 16.37 12.43
C ILE A 496 -4.22 15.36 13.11
N ASP A 497 -5.27 14.95 12.40
CA ASP A 497 -6.19 13.91 12.81
C ASP A 497 -5.89 12.58 12.11
N ILE A 498 -6.22 11.48 12.78
CA ILE A 498 -6.13 10.13 12.22
C ILE A 498 -7.54 9.63 11.95
N PHE A 499 -7.78 9.13 10.74
CA PHE A 499 -9.07 8.57 10.35
C PHE A 499 -8.88 7.21 9.69
N PHE A 500 -9.60 6.21 10.21
CA PHE A 500 -9.57 4.85 9.70
C PHE A 500 -10.97 4.46 9.23
N THR A 501 -11.04 3.87 8.03
CA THR A 501 -12.29 3.38 7.46
C THR A 501 -12.03 2.21 6.52
N ARG A 502 -13.11 1.63 5.99
CA ARG A 502 -13.07 0.56 4.99
C ARG A 502 -13.72 1.09 3.72
N THR A 503 -13.20 0.71 2.57
CA THR A 503 -13.78 1.04 1.28
C THR A 503 -14.04 -0.21 0.45
N GLN A 504 -15.11 -0.17 -0.35
CA GLN A 504 -15.59 -1.28 -1.17
C GLN A 504 -15.85 -0.79 -2.59
N PRO A 505 -14.81 -0.67 -3.43
CA PRO A 505 -14.91 -0.03 -4.74
C PRO A 505 -15.96 -0.65 -5.68
N SER A 506 -16.10 -1.97 -5.63
CA SER A 506 -17.05 -2.75 -6.44
C SER A 506 -18.26 -3.25 -5.64
N LYS A 507 -18.53 -2.67 -4.45
CA LYS A 507 -19.46 -3.21 -3.43
C LYS A 507 -19.02 -4.60 -2.91
N MET A 508 -19.66 -5.07 -1.85
CA MET A 508 -19.42 -6.41 -1.31
C MET A 508 -20.02 -7.46 -2.24
N PHE A 509 -19.16 -8.25 -2.89
CA PHE A 509 -19.56 -9.36 -3.77
C PHE A 509 -19.18 -10.74 -3.20
N ASP A 510 -18.36 -10.77 -2.16
CA ASP A 510 -17.82 -11.96 -1.49
C ASP A 510 -18.44 -12.20 -0.11
N VAL A 511 -19.39 -11.36 0.31
CA VAL A 511 -20.15 -11.50 1.56
C VAL A 511 -21.65 -11.41 1.23
N LEU A 512 -22.44 -12.15 2.00
CA LEU A 512 -23.89 -12.04 1.97
C LEU A 512 -24.31 -10.61 2.34
N LYS A 513 -25.36 -10.11 1.72
CA LYS A 513 -25.83 -8.76 2.03
C LYS A 513 -26.33 -8.68 3.47
N GLU A 514 -26.13 -7.52 4.10
CA GLU A 514 -26.63 -7.25 5.46
C GLU A 514 -28.17 -7.28 5.53
N ASP A 515 -28.84 -6.88 4.45
CA ASP A 515 -30.30 -6.86 4.30
C ASP A 515 -30.88 -8.19 3.78
N PHE A 516 -30.12 -9.29 3.88
CA PHE A 516 -30.60 -10.60 3.43
C PHE A 516 -31.72 -11.15 4.32
N ASP A 517 -32.88 -11.39 3.71
CA ASP A 517 -34.07 -11.88 4.40
C ASP A 517 -34.01 -13.39 4.67
N HIS A 518 -33.36 -13.74 5.78
CA HIS A 518 -33.26 -15.11 6.28
C HIS A 518 -34.63 -15.69 6.64
N PHE A 519 -35.59 -14.86 7.06
CA PHE A 519 -36.92 -15.30 7.48
C PHE A 519 -37.76 -15.72 6.28
N PHE A 520 -37.72 -14.96 5.19
CA PHE A 520 -38.40 -15.30 3.94
C PHE A 520 -37.96 -16.66 3.40
N ILE A 521 -36.65 -16.89 3.25
CA ILE A 521 -36.13 -18.16 2.72
C ILE A 521 -36.49 -19.32 3.64
N SER A 522 -36.31 -19.15 4.95
CA SER A 522 -36.67 -20.20 5.92
C SER A 522 -38.15 -20.57 5.84
N THR A 523 -39.03 -19.57 5.71
CA THR A 523 -40.48 -19.78 5.59
C THR A 523 -40.85 -20.50 4.29
N VAL A 524 -40.26 -20.10 3.16
CA VAL A 524 -40.48 -20.76 1.87
C VAL A 524 -39.99 -22.21 1.90
N LEU A 525 -38.84 -22.48 2.52
CA LEU A 525 -38.26 -23.83 2.62
C LEU A 525 -39.14 -24.76 3.46
N ILE A 526 -39.63 -24.28 4.61
CA ILE A 526 -40.59 -25.01 5.44
C ILE A 526 -41.91 -25.21 4.69
N GLY A 527 -42.42 -24.18 4.00
CA GLY A 527 -43.63 -24.26 3.19
C GLY A 527 -43.54 -25.31 2.08
N MET A 528 -42.42 -25.33 1.36
CA MET A 528 -42.14 -26.33 0.32
C MET A 528 -42.02 -27.75 0.90
N PHE A 529 -41.39 -27.90 2.06
CA PHE A 529 -41.27 -29.19 2.74
C PHE A 529 -42.65 -29.74 3.14
N VAL A 530 -43.50 -28.92 3.75
CA VAL A 530 -44.88 -29.30 4.11
C VAL A 530 -45.70 -29.63 2.86
N ALA A 531 -45.62 -28.78 1.83
CA ALA A 531 -46.31 -29.02 0.57
C ALA A 531 -45.89 -30.35 -0.08
N ALA A 532 -44.59 -30.67 -0.08
CA ALA A 532 -44.08 -31.93 -0.60
C ALA A 532 -44.65 -33.15 0.15
N LEU A 533 -44.75 -33.09 1.49
CA LEU A 533 -45.35 -34.16 2.30
C LEU A 533 -46.85 -34.34 1.97
N VAL A 534 -47.58 -33.23 1.86
CA VAL A 534 -49.00 -33.24 1.52
C VAL A 534 -49.21 -33.82 0.12
N VAL A 535 -48.47 -33.33 -0.87
CA VAL A 535 -48.56 -33.81 -2.26
C VAL A 535 -48.13 -35.26 -2.38
N ARG A 536 -47.08 -35.70 -1.67
CA ARG A 536 -46.68 -37.12 -1.62
C ARG A 536 -47.82 -37.99 -1.11
N ARG A 537 -48.46 -37.60 0.00
CA ARG A 537 -49.59 -38.34 0.56
C ARG A 537 -50.78 -38.37 -0.39
N MET A 538 -51.12 -37.23 -1.00
CA MET A 538 -52.19 -37.15 -2.00
C MET A 538 -51.90 -38.03 -3.23
N SER A 539 -50.66 -38.05 -3.69
CA SER A 539 -50.21 -38.89 -4.81
C SER A 539 -50.33 -40.38 -4.50
N GLN A 540 -49.84 -40.82 -3.32
CA GLN A 540 -49.97 -42.21 -2.87
C GLN A 540 -51.44 -42.66 -2.81
N ILE A 541 -52.32 -41.82 -2.25
CA ILE A 541 -53.76 -42.09 -2.21
C ILE A 541 -54.34 -42.19 -3.63
N LYS A 542 -53.96 -41.29 -4.54
CA LYS A 542 -54.43 -41.29 -5.93
C LYS A 542 -53.94 -42.52 -6.71
N GLN A 543 -52.68 -42.91 -6.55
CA GLN A 543 -52.11 -44.10 -7.16
C GLN A 543 -52.79 -45.37 -6.65
N LEU A 544 -53.00 -45.47 -5.33
CA LEU A 544 -53.74 -46.57 -4.73
C LEU A 544 -55.15 -46.67 -5.34
N LYS A 545 -55.93 -45.57 -5.35
CA LYS A 545 -57.26 -45.55 -5.99
C LYS A 545 -57.26 -45.97 -7.46
N LYS A 546 -56.19 -45.67 -8.20
CA LYS A 546 -56.04 -46.08 -9.60
C LYS A 546 -55.69 -47.57 -9.74
N ALA A 547 -54.92 -48.14 -8.82
CA ALA A 547 -54.54 -49.55 -8.82
C ALA A 547 -55.68 -50.49 -8.36
N TRP A 548 -56.62 -49.97 -7.57
CA TRP A 548 -57.82 -50.68 -7.12
C TRP A 548 -59.02 -50.55 -8.07
N LYS A 549 -58.84 -49.86 -9.20
CA LYS A 549 -59.73 -49.88 -10.36
C LYS A 549 -59.17 -50.85 -11.39
#